data_AF-A0A7S2M6J4-F1
#
_entry.id   AF-A0A7S2M6J4-F1
#
_cell.length_a   1.000
_cell.length_b   1.000
_cell.length_c   1.000
_cell.angle_alpha   90.00
_cell.angle_beta   90.00
_cell.angle_gamma   90.00
#
_symmetry.space_group_name_H-M   'P 1'
#
loop_
_entity.id
_entity.type
_entity.pdbx_description
1 polymer ?
#
loop_
_entity_poly.entity_id
_entity_poly.type
_entity_poly.pdbx_seq_one_letter_code
_entity_poly.pdbx_strand_id
1 'polypeptide(L)'
;YSLGVHGVGVVNGLEIVRAYMPDQDIAALSGDCWLDALRRLRTWAQNVADWADASAGIEDGDSRPVANFKRSHKNFRTQWSFPDDFPSAEVQKAFVEPVVDRSLEPFSWAAVDADSVVAQLVEATSMPQGKVTERLEPALRKYTDTLKQPRITEYMVPSGGE
;
A
#
# COMPACT_ATOMS: atom_id res chain seq x y z
N TYR A 1 -4.41 7.45 -3.84
CA TYR A 1 -3.96 8.86 -3.80
C TYR A 1 -3.54 9.42 -5.15
N SER A 2 -3.46 8.61 -6.22
CA SER A 2 -3.38 9.06 -7.61
C SER A 2 -4.26 8.14 -8.47
N LEU A 3 -4.59 8.57 -9.69
CA LEU A 3 -5.35 7.78 -10.67
C LEU A 3 -4.53 6.61 -11.24
N GLY A 4 -3.20 6.68 -11.16
CA GLY A 4 -2.29 5.72 -11.80
C GLY A 4 -2.11 5.96 -13.29
N VAL A 5 -1.28 5.16 -13.95
CA VAL A 5 -1.04 5.24 -15.39
C VAL A 5 -2.03 4.33 -16.11
N HIS A 6 -2.88 4.90 -16.95
CA HIS A 6 -3.81 4.11 -17.75
C HIS A 6 -3.04 3.17 -18.68
N GLY A 7 -3.47 1.90 -18.79
CA GLY A 7 -2.77 0.87 -19.57
C GLY A 7 -1.65 0.14 -18.81
N VAL A 8 -1.30 0.57 -17.59
CA VAL A 8 -0.37 -0.14 -16.71
C VAL A 8 -1.17 -0.94 -15.67
N GLY A 9 -1.23 -2.26 -15.86
CA GLY A 9 -1.80 -3.21 -14.90
C GLY A 9 -0.76 -3.78 -13.93
N VAL A 10 -1.18 -4.75 -13.11
CA VAL A 10 -0.32 -5.39 -12.09
C VAL A 10 0.96 -6.00 -12.65
N VAL A 11 0.89 -6.64 -13.82
CA VAL A 11 2.04 -7.30 -14.46
C VAL A 11 3.04 -6.24 -14.93
N ASN A 12 2.61 -5.32 -15.79
CA ASN A 12 3.47 -4.26 -16.33
C ASN A 12 4.02 -3.37 -15.22
N GLY A 13 3.22 -3.09 -14.18
CA GLY A 13 3.65 -2.34 -13.00
C GLY A 13 4.80 -3.03 -12.27
N LEU A 14 4.71 -4.35 -12.08
CA LEU A 14 5.80 -5.12 -11.46
C LEU A 14 7.05 -5.16 -12.35
N GLU A 15 6.88 -5.28 -13.67
CA GLU A 15 7.99 -5.24 -14.63
C GLU A 15 8.69 -3.89 -14.65
N ILE A 16 7.95 -2.78 -14.55
CA ILE A 16 8.49 -1.43 -14.38
C ILE A 16 9.37 -1.36 -13.13
N VAL A 17 8.85 -1.82 -11.97
CA VAL A 17 9.59 -1.79 -10.71
C VAL A 17 10.88 -2.61 -10.83
N ARG A 18 10.80 -3.84 -11.35
CA ARG A 18 11.98 -4.70 -11.53
C ARG A 18 13.02 -4.11 -12.50
N ALA A 19 12.57 -3.41 -13.53
CA ALA A 19 13.46 -2.86 -14.55
C ALA A 19 14.16 -1.60 -14.07
N TYR A 20 13.41 -0.65 -13.52
CA TYR A 20 13.93 0.67 -13.14
C TYR A 20 14.51 0.70 -11.72
N MET A 21 14.25 -0.33 -10.91
CA MET A 21 14.71 -0.46 -9.53
C MET A 21 15.19 -1.89 -9.22
N PRO A 22 16.20 -2.38 -9.96
CA PRO A 22 16.74 -3.71 -9.72
C PRO A 22 17.52 -3.74 -8.41
N ASP A 23 17.29 -4.78 -7.60
CA ASP A 23 18.12 -5.18 -6.46
C ASP A 23 18.41 -4.09 -5.40
N GLN A 24 17.48 -3.15 -5.22
CA GLN A 24 17.57 -2.16 -4.16
C GLN A 24 16.69 -2.58 -3.00
N ASP A 25 17.23 -2.51 -1.78
CA ASP A 25 16.40 -2.57 -0.58
C ASP A 25 15.39 -1.42 -0.67
N ILE A 26 14.13 -1.79 -0.89
CA ILE A 26 13.02 -0.86 -1.08
C ILE A 26 12.89 0.06 0.15
N ALA A 27 13.33 -0.41 1.33
CA ALA A 27 13.33 0.36 2.57
C ALA A 27 14.47 1.39 2.66
N ALA A 28 15.58 1.19 1.94
CA ALA A 28 16.74 2.08 1.97
C ALA A 28 16.69 3.18 0.90
N LEU A 29 15.70 3.16 0.01
CA LEU A 29 15.61 4.12 -1.08
C LEU A 29 15.05 5.47 -0.64
N SER A 30 15.84 6.51 -0.86
CA SER A 30 15.37 7.90 -0.81
C SER A 30 14.23 8.11 -1.81
N GLY A 31 13.19 8.85 -1.40
CA GLY A 31 12.04 9.14 -2.25
C GLY A 31 12.41 9.76 -3.60
N ASP A 32 13.44 10.61 -3.63
CA ASP A 32 13.88 11.28 -4.86
C ASP A 32 14.30 10.30 -5.96
N CYS A 33 14.95 9.19 -5.59
CA CYS A 33 15.36 8.14 -6.54
C CYS A 33 14.15 7.48 -7.23
N TRP A 34 13.06 7.27 -6.49
CA TRP A 34 11.80 6.73 -7.03
C TRP A 34 11.16 7.68 -8.03
N LEU A 35 11.12 8.97 -7.70
CA LEU A 35 10.53 9.98 -8.58
C LEU A 35 11.33 10.10 -9.88
N ASP A 36 12.66 10.07 -9.81
CA ASP A 36 13.52 10.17 -11.00
C ASP A 36 13.41 8.95 -11.92
N ALA A 37 13.31 7.75 -11.35
CA ALA A 37 13.05 6.54 -12.12
C ALA A 37 11.70 6.59 -12.87
N LEU A 38 10.63 7.02 -12.20
CA LEU A 38 9.31 7.16 -12.80
C LEU A 38 9.22 8.30 -13.81
N ARG A 39 9.97 9.39 -13.62
CA ARG A 39 10.13 10.46 -14.62
C ARG A 39 10.80 9.93 -15.89
N ARG A 40 11.90 9.17 -15.76
CA ARG A 40 12.57 8.53 -16.89
C ARG A 40 11.63 7.58 -17.65
N LEU A 41 10.85 6.78 -16.93
CA LEU A 41 9.81 5.94 -17.53
C LEU A 41 8.79 6.77 -18.33
N ARG A 42 8.28 7.87 -17.77
CA ARG A 42 7.31 8.75 -18.45
C ARG A 42 7.92 9.35 -19.72
N THR A 43 9.15 9.86 -19.64
CA THR A 43 9.87 10.40 -20.80
C THR A 43 10.05 9.35 -21.89
N TRP A 44 10.45 8.13 -21.52
CA TRP A 44 10.53 7.00 -22.46
C TRP A 44 9.16 6.47 -22.94
N ALA A 45 8.08 6.67 -22.21
CA ALA A 45 6.78 6.26 -22.74
C ALA A 45 6.25 7.28 -23.76
N GLN A 46 6.45 8.57 -23.50
CA GLN A 46 5.85 9.67 -24.27
C GLN A 46 6.64 10.08 -25.52
N ASN A 47 7.95 9.85 -25.58
CA ASN A 47 8.73 10.19 -26.78
C ASN A 47 8.57 9.09 -27.86
N VAL A 48 7.42 9.06 -28.54
CA VAL A 48 7.11 8.03 -29.55
C VAL A 48 7.80 8.31 -30.90
N ALA A 49 8.13 9.57 -31.20
CA ALA A 49 8.51 10.02 -32.53
C ALA A 49 10.00 9.83 -32.87
N ASP A 50 10.90 9.84 -31.87
CA ASP A 50 12.34 9.97 -32.13
C ASP A 50 13.10 8.65 -32.25
N TRP A 51 12.45 7.51 -31.98
CA TRP A 51 13.18 6.23 -31.92
C TRP A 51 13.04 5.44 -33.20
N ALA A 52 14.17 5.30 -33.89
CA ALA A 52 14.32 4.25 -34.90
C ALA A 52 13.88 2.92 -34.28
N ASP A 53 12.95 2.22 -34.93
CA ASP A 53 12.24 1.03 -34.43
C ASP A 53 13.18 -0.10 -33.92
N ALA A 54 14.44 -0.10 -34.39
CA ALA A 54 15.50 -1.00 -33.96
C ALA A 54 16.06 -0.69 -32.55
N SER A 55 16.09 0.59 -32.14
CA SER A 55 16.65 1.03 -30.86
C SER A 55 15.70 0.88 -29.67
N ALA A 56 14.38 0.85 -29.91
CA ALA A 56 13.35 0.85 -28.87
C ALA A 56 13.49 1.98 -27.82
N GLY A 57 14.25 3.05 -28.13
CA GLY A 57 14.60 4.12 -27.17
C GLY A 57 15.59 3.68 -26.08
N ILE A 58 16.39 2.65 -26.35
CA ILE A 58 17.48 2.20 -25.47
C ILE A 58 18.65 3.20 -25.59
N GLU A 59 19.11 3.67 -24.44
CA GLU A 59 20.22 4.62 -24.31
C GLU A 59 21.48 3.91 -23.80
N ASP A 60 22.67 4.44 -24.09
CA ASP A 60 23.96 3.83 -23.69
C ASP A 60 24.13 3.69 -22.17
N GLY A 61 23.36 4.46 -21.37
CA GLY A 61 23.33 4.38 -19.91
C GLY A 61 22.30 3.42 -19.33
N ASP A 62 21.49 2.74 -20.15
CA ASP A 62 20.47 1.83 -19.66
C ASP A 62 21.08 0.55 -19.06
N SER A 63 20.62 0.17 -17.87
CA SER A 63 20.92 -1.13 -17.31
C SER A 63 20.29 -2.25 -18.15
N ARG A 64 20.85 -3.47 -18.08
CA ARG A 64 20.30 -4.63 -18.80
C ARG A 64 18.80 -4.87 -18.52
N PRO A 65 18.30 -4.75 -17.27
CA PRO A 65 16.87 -4.82 -16.99
C PRO A 65 16.04 -3.74 -17.72
N VAL A 66 16.49 -2.48 -17.71
CA VAL A 66 15.81 -1.37 -18.42
C VAL A 66 15.80 -1.61 -19.93
N ALA A 67 16.93 -1.97 -20.52
CA ALA A 67 17.03 -2.21 -21.96
C ALA A 67 16.11 -3.36 -22.42
N ASN A 68 16.04 -4.44 -21.66
CA ASN A 68 15.13 -5.55 -21.94
C ASN A 68 13.67 -5.13 -21.81
N PHE A 69 13.33 -4.38 -20.76
CA PHE A 69 12.00 -3.85 -20.56
C PHE A 69 11.56 -2.96 -21.73
N LYS A 70 12.41 -2.01 -22.15
CA LYS A 70 12.13 -1.11 -23.28
C LYS A 70 11.88 -1.90 -24.58
N ARG A 71 12.69 -2.93 -24.85
CA ARG A 71 12.52 -3.80 -26.03
C ARG A 71 11.17 -4.53 -26.04
N SER A 72 10.77 -5.09 -24.90
CA SER A 72 9.50 -5.84 -24.77
C SER A 72 8.27 -4.92 -24.81
N HIS A 73 8.39 -3.68 -24.33
CA HIS A 73 7.27 -2.76 -24.17
C HIS A 73 7.17 -1.65 -25.22
N LYS A 74 8.07 -1.64 -26.21
CA LYS A 74 8.16 -0.57 -27.23
C LYS A 74 6.84 -0.30 -27.97
N ASN A 75 6.03 -1.34 -28.20
CA ASN A 75 4.75 -1.25 -28.88
C ASN A 75 3.60 -0.93 -27.91
N PHE A 76 3.64 -1.52 -26.71
CA PHE A 76 2.55 -1.44 -25.74
C PHE A 76 2.49 -0.09 -25.02
N ARG A 77 3.64 0.59 -24.84
CA ARG A 77 3.72 1.92 -24.23
C ARG A 77 2.86 2.99 -24.93
N THR A 78 2.53 2.80 -26.21
CA THR A 78 1.70 3.74 -26.99
C THR A 78 0.26 3.80 -26.49
N GLN A 79 -0.17 2.79 -25.73
CA GLN A 79 -1.49 2.72 -25.10
C GLN A 79 -1.48 3.33 -23.68
N TRP A 80 -0.32 3.78 -23.20
CA TRP A 80 -0.19 4.34 -21.86
C TRP A 80 -0.55 5.81 -21.84
N SER A 81 -1.39 6.20 -20.89
CA SER A 81 -1.71 7.59 -20.62
C SER A 81 -1.31 7.94 -19.19
N PHE A 82 -0.41 8.91 -19.08
CA PHE A 82 0.13 9.38 -17.81
C PHE A 82 -0.68 10.59 -17.33
N PRO A 83 -1.08 10.64 -16.05
CA PRO A 83 -1.59 11.86 -15.44
C PRO A 83 -0.57 13.01 -15.53
N ASP A 84 -1.07 14.24 -15.54
CA ASP A 84 -0.22 15.44 -15.67
C ASP A 84 0.79 15.56 -14.52
N ASP A 85 0.37 15.19 -13.31
CA ASP A 85 1.16 15.23 -12.08
C ASP A 85 2.07 14.01 -11.88
N PHE A 86 2.16 13.09 -12.86
CA PHE A 86 2.96 11.87 -12.71
C PHE A 86 4.47 12.10 -12.91
N PRO A 87 5.35 11.58 -12.04
CA PRO A 87 5.06 11.03 -10.71
C PRO A 87 4.83 12.14 -9.67
N SER A 88 3.83 11.95 -8.80
CA SER A 88 3.44 12.96 -7.82
C SER A 88 4.29 12.87 -6.55
N ALA A 89 5.08 13.91 -6.28
CA ALA A 89 5.91 14.02 -5.08
C ALA A 89 5.06 14.08 -3.80
N GLU A 90 3.90 14.73 -3.86
CA GLU A 90 2.96 14.81 -2.74
C GLU A 90 2.40 13.44 -2.36
N VAL A 91 2.09 12.60 -3.37
CA VAL A 91 1.64 11.23 -3.12
C VAL A 91 2.72 10.41 -2.45
N GLN A 92 3.97 10.51 -2.92
CA GLN A 92 5.08 9.83 -2.27
C GLN A 92 5.25 10.30 -0.83
N LYS A 93 5.30 11.62 -0.59
CA LYS A 93 5.48 12.19 0.74
C LYS A 93 4.40 11.72 1.71
N ALA A 94 3.14 11.66 1.28
CA ALA A 94 2.04 11.16 2.11
C ALA A 94 2.22 9.70 2.55
N PHE A 95 2.90 8.86 1.75
CA PHE A 95 3.20 7.48 2.09
C PHE A 95 4.49 7.30 2.89
N VAL A 96 5.52 8.12 2.63
CA VAL A 96 6.83 8.03 3.30
C VAL A 96 6.81 8.74 4.66
N GLU A 97 6.15 9.89 4.74
CA GLU A 97 6.05 10.75 5.91
C GLU A 97 4.58 10.97 6.34
N PRO A 98 3.83 9.90 6.67
CA PRO A 98 2.46 10.08 7.11
C PRO A 98 2.42 10.79 8.47
N VAL A 99 1.42 11.66 8.64
CA VAL A 99 1.14 12.27 9.94
C VAL A 99 0.47 11.22 10.82
N VAL A 100 1.24 10.67 11.75
CA VAL A 100 0.79 9.62 12.68
C VAL A 100 1.08 10.04 14.12
N ASP A 101 0.24 9.57 15.03
CA ASP A 101 0.56 9.60 16.45
C ASP A 101 1.65 8.56 16.75
N ARG A 102 2.73 9.01 17.39
CA ARG A 102 3.88 8.18 17.79
C ARG A 102 3.88 7.90 19.30
N SER A 103 2.76 8.16 19.98
CA SER A 103 2.58 7.82 21.38
C SER A 103 2.86 6.34 21.62
N LEU A 104 3.63 6.07 22.68
CA LEU A 104 3.90 4.72 23.18
C LEU A 104 2.99 4.38 24.38
N GLU A 105 1.96 5.19 24.63
CA GLU A 105 1.01 4.95 25.70
C GLU A 105 0.30 3.60 25.48
N PRO A 106 0.30 2.71 26.49
CA PRO A 106 -0.35 1.42 26.35
C PRO A 106 -1.87 1.61 26.32
N PHE A 107 -2.53 0.92 25.40
CA PHE A 107 -3.98 0.79 25.44
C PHE A 107 -4.41 -0.04 26.66
N SER A 108 -5.50 0.38 27.30
CA SER A 108 -6.16 -0.39 28.36
C SER A 108 -7.59 -0.73 27.96
N TRP A 109 -8.01 -1.96 28.25
CA TRP A 109 -9.40 -2.40 28.08
C TRP A 109 -10.07 -2.49 29.44
N ALA A 110 -11.06 -1.62 29.70
CA ALA A 110 -11.83 -1.62 30.93
C ALA A 110 -12.94 -2.68 30.91
N ALA A 111 -13.44 -3.07 32.09
CA ALA A 111 -14.63 -3.92 32.15
C ALA A 111 -15.84 -3.20 31.52
N VAL A 112 -16.65 -3.94 30.78
CA VAL A 112 -17.86 -3.39 30.16
C VAL A 112 -18.95 -3.25 31.23
N ASP A 113 -19.50 -2.05 31.37
CA ASP A 113 -20.74 -1.82 32.11
C ASP A 113 -21.93 -2.25 31.25
N ALA A 114 -22.37 -3.49 31.45
CA ALA A 114 -23.44 -4.10 30.66
C ALA A 114 -24.78 -3.35 30.80
N ASP A 115 -25.09 -2.82 31.99
CA ASP A 115 -26.35 -2.13 32.25
C ASP A 115 -26.40 -0.78 31.51
N SER A 116 -25.30 -0.02 31.59
CA SER A 116 -25.17 1.24 30.84
C SER A 116 -25.21 1.01 29.33
N VAL A 117 -24.56 -0.03 28.82
CA VAL A 117 -24.59 -0.36 27.38
C VAL A 117 -25.99 -0.77 26.92
N VAL A 118 -26.71 -1.58 27.71
CA VAL A 118 -28.09 -1.97 27.41
C VAL A 118 -29.01 -0.75 27.39
N ALA A 119 -28.90 0.15 28.38
CA ALA A 119 -29.70 1.36 28.44
C ALA A 119 -29.50 2.26 27.21
N GLN A 120 -28.22 2.51 26.83
CA GLN A 120 -27.91 3.32 25.64
C GLN A 120 -28.41 2.69 24.35
N LEU A 121 -28.35 1.36 24.22
CA LEU A 121 -28.82 0.68 23.02
C LEU A 121 -30.34 0.62 22.92
N VAL A 122 -31.06 0.46 24.03
CA VAL A 122 -32.53 0.55 24.05
C VAL A 122 -32.97 1.94 23.59
N GLU A 123 -32.33 2.99 24.09
CA GLU A 123 -32.59 4.38 23.68
C GLU A 123 -32.27 4.62 22.19
N ALA A 124 -31.09 4.19 21.73
CA ALA A 124 -30.64 4.45 20.36
C ALA A 124 -31.35 3.63 19.29
N THR A 125 -31.85 2.44 19.63
CA THR A 125 -32.42 1.50 18.64
C THR A 125 -33.93 1.31 18.76
N SER A 126 -34.55 1.86 19.81
CA SER A 126 -35.96 1.61 20.17
C SER A 126 -36.32 0.13 20.29
N MET A 127 -35.32 -0.75 20.47
CA MET A 127 -35.54 -2.17 20.68
C MET A 127 -35.93 -2.43 22.13
N PRO A 128 -36.85 -3.38 22.39
CA PRO A 128 -37.13 -3.82 23.75
C PRO A 128 -35.86 -4.32 24.44
N GLN A 129 -35.70 -3.99 25.72
CA GLN A 129 -34.53 -4.36 26.52
C GLN A 129 -34.16 -5.84 26.41
N GLY A 130 -35.15 -6.75 26.49
CA GLY A 130 -34.88 -8.19 26.37
C GLY A 130 -34.22 -8.59 25.05
N LYS A 131 -34.58 -7.93 23.95
CA LYS A 131 -33.99 -8.18 22.62
C LYS A 131 -32.56 -7.63 22.52
N VAL A 132 -32.28 -6.52 23.18
CA VAL A 132 -30.92 -5.95 23.27
C VAL A 132 -30.02 -6.87 24.09
N THR A 133 -30.48 -7.30 25.26
CA THR A 133 -29.73 -8.22 26.14
C THR A 133 -29.44 -9.55 25.46
N GLU A 134 -30.43 -10.16 24.80
CA GLU A 134 -30.26 -11.41 24.04
C GLU A 134 -29.15 -11.30 22.99
N ARG A 135 -29.02 -10.14 22.34
CA ARG A 135 -28.00 -9.90 21.30
C ARG A 135 -26.61 -9.60 21.87
N LEU A 136 -26.54 -8.96 23.03
CA LEU A 136 -25.28 -8.63 23.70
C LEU A 136 -24.68 -9.82 24.46
N GLU A 137 -25.51 -10.71 24.97
CA GLU A 137 -25.09 -11.80 25.85
C GLU A 137 -23.95 -12.67 25.27
N PRO A 138 -23.96 -13.10 23.99
CA PRO A 138 -22.85 -13.87 23.43
C PRO A 138 -21.52 -13.10 23.39
N ALA A 139 -21.57 -11.78 23.19
CA ALA A 139 -20.38 -10.93 23.16
C ALA A 139 -19.85 -10.68 24.58
N LEU A 140 -20.73 -10.42 25.54
CA LEU A 140 -20.37 -10.24 26.95
C LEU A 140 -19.73 -11.52 27.53
N ARG A 141 -20.29 -12.69 27.22
CA ARG A 141 -19.72 -13.99 27.63
C ARG A 141 -18.31 -14.20 27.08
N LYS A 142 -18.07 -13.88 25.81
CA LYS A 142 -16.74 -13.95 25.19
C LYS A 142 -15.77 -12.92 25.77
N TYR A 143 -16.27 -11.77 26.21
CA TYR A 143 -15.44 -10.73 26.82
C TYR A 143 -14.96 -11.13 28.21
N THR A 144 -15.83 -11.78 28.99
CA THR A 144 -15.50 -12.30 30.32
C THR A 144 -14.68 -13.59 30.30
N ASP A 145 -14.62 -14.27 29.16
CA ASP A 145 -13.81 -15.47 29.00
C ASP A 145 -12.31 -15.11 28.94
N THR A 146 -11.62 -15.30 30.05
CA THR A 146 -10.20 -15.00 30.25
C THR A 146 -9.25 -16.00 29.56
N LEU A 147 -9.75 -17.11 29.01
CA LEU A 147 -8.91 -18.10 28.34
C LEU A 147 -8.57 -17.65 26.92
N LYS A 148 -7.55 -16.79 26.81
CA LYS A 148 -6.91 -16.48 25.52
C LYS A 148 -5.68 -17.36 25.35
N GLN A 149 -5.67 -18.16 24.29
CA GLN A 149 -4.47 -18.87 23.88
C GLN A 149 -3.43 -17.84 23.41
N PRO A 150 -2.25 -17.75 24.03
CA PRO A 150 -1.25 -16.78 23.63
C PRO A 150 -0.65 -17.17 22.27
N ARG A 151 -0.19 -16.18 21.50
CA ARG A 151 0.50 -16.42 20.23
C ARG A 151 1.98 -16.67 20.49
N ILE A 152 2.59 -17.59 19.74
CA ILE A 152 4.04 -17.86 19.81
C ILE A 152 4.89 -16.62 19.56
N THR A 153 4.39 -15.66 18.78
CA THR A 153 5.01 -14.37 18.49
C THR A 153 5.12 -13.45 19.71
N GLU A 154 4.40 -13.75 20.80
CA GLU A 154 4.54 -13.02 22.07
C GLU A 154 5.81 -13.44 22.84
N TYR A 155 6.40 -14.60 22.48
CA TYR A 155 7.59 -15.15 23.14
C TYR A 155 8.79 -15.31 22.19
N MET A 156 8.54 -15.40 20.89
CA MET A 156 9.58 -15.62 19.88
C MET A 156 9.56 -14.50 18.84
N VAL A 157 10.73 -13.89 18.63
CA VAL A 157 10.96 -12.95 17.54
C VAL A 157 11.21 -13.76 16.25
N PRO A 158 10.47 -13.53 15.15
CA PRO A 158 10.72 -14.21 13.89
C PRO A 158 12.12 -13.86 13.38
N SER A 159 13.01 -14.85 13.28
CA SER A 159 14.35 -14.72 12.72
C SER A 159 14.32 -14.84 11.19
N GLY A 160 13.63 -13.91 10.53
CA GLY A 160 13.51 -13.88 9.07
C GLY A 160 13.64 -12.46 8.53
N GLY A 161 14.85 -12.12 8.08
CA GLY A 161 15.17 -10.84 7.42
C GLY A 161 16.67 -10.65 7.25
N GLU A 162 17.31 -11.52 6.45
CA GLU A 162 18.45 -11.14 5.61
C GLU A 162 17.94 -10.95 4.18
#